data_AF-A0A5J4PSA9-F1
#
_entry.id   AF-A0A5J4PSA9-F1
#
_cell.length_a   1.000
_cell.length_b   1.000
_cell.length_c   1.000
_cell.angle_alpha   90.00
_cell.angle_beta   90.00
_cell.angle_gamma   90.00
#
_symmetry.space_group_name_H-M   'P 1'
#
loop_
_entity.id
_entity.type
_entity.pdbx_description
1 polymer ?
#
loop_
_entity_poly.entity_id
_entity_poly.type
_entity_poly.pdbx_seq_one_letter_code
_entity_poly.pdbx_strand_id
1 'polypeptide(L)'
;MPPITDMWLGSNYLNVEFRMLRPFANKHRVSLVRNTTVEAPDDGYIHLEYRYNNQNDVSSYWDYNLVSFNLGNEYKEGYKGLKVRINSAVNGERVLTYDFLEDDQSKKKKHGRRI
;
A
#
# COMPACT_ATOMS: atom_id res chain seq x y z
N MET A 1 5.38 -10.50 12.78
CA MET A 1 4.97 -9.50 11.78
C MET A 1 3.95 -8.56 12.41
N PRO A 2 3.95 -7.26 12.07
CA PRO A 2 3.08 -6.28 12.71
C PRO A 2 1.62 -6.56 12.37
N PRO A 3 0.69 -6.43 13.32
CA PRO A 3 -0.73 -6.29 13.01
C PRO A 3 -0.94 -5.08 12.11
N ILE A 4 -1.53 -5.28 10.93
CA ILE A 4 -2.07 -4.18 10.10
C ILE A 4 -3.50 -3.95 10.56
N THR A 5 -3.80 -2.75 11.05
CA THR A 5 -5.12 -2.37 11.56
C THR A 5 -6.00 -1.83 10.44
N ASP A 6 -5.44 -1.02 9.54
CA ASP A 6 -6.15 -0.52 8.37
C ASP A 6 -5.19 -0.24 7.20
N MET A 7 -5.71 -0.25 5.98
CA MET A 7 -4.97 0.09 4.76
C MET A 7 -5.94 0.60 3.69
N TRP A 8 -5.69 1.81 3.19
CA TRP A 8 -6.58 2.48 2.23
C TRP A 8 -5.83 3.34 1.21
N LEU A 9 -6.45 3.53 0.05
CA LEU A 9 -6.04 4.52 -0.94
C LEU A 9 -6.56 5.90 -0.56
N GLY A 10 -5.70 6.91 -0.65
CA GLY A 10 -6.08 8.31 -0.43
C GLY A 10 -5.24 9.24 -1.30
N SER A 11 -5.92 10.04 -2.14
CA SER A 11 -5.28 10.90 -3.14
C SER A 11 -4.34 10.10 -4.07
N ASN A 12 -3.03 10.14 -3.81
CA ASN A 12 -1.98 9.41 -4.56
C ASN A 12 -1.11 8.56 -3.63
N TYR A 13 -1.64 8.14 -2.48
CA TYR A 13 -0.90 7.35 -1.49
C TYR A 13 -1.64 6.07 -1.14
N LEU A 14 -0.87 5.01 -0.90
CA LEU A 14 -1.33 3.88 -0.10
C LEU A 14 -0.96 4.15 1.36
N ASN A 15 -1.97 4.30 2.20
CA ASN A 15 -1.80 4.53 3.63
C ASN A 15 -1.92 3.20 4.35
N VAL A 16 -1.07 2.97 5.35
CA VAL A 16 -1.07 1.76 6.16
C VAL A 16 -0.98 2.14 7.62
N GLU A 17 -2.00 1.77 8.39
CA GLU A 17 -1.99 1.82 9.83
C GLU A 17 -1.61 0.44 10.38
N PHE A 18 -0.64 0.41 11.30
CA PHE A 18 -0.13 -0.82 11.85
C PHE A 18 0.39 -0.65 13.27
N ARG A 19 0.45 -1.76 13.99
CA ARG A 19 1.09 -1.83 15.31
C ARG A 19 2.43 -2.52 15.19
N MET A 20 3.44 -2.00 15.87
CA MET A 20 4.74 -2.67 16.00
C MET A 20 5.18 -2.71 17.45
N LEU A 21 6.04 -3.67 17.78
CA LEU A 21 6.80 -3.59 19.01
C LEU A 21 7.88 -2.52 18.82
N ARG A 22 8.04 -1.63 19.79
CA ARG A 22 9.02 -0.55 19.71
C ARG A 22 10.44 -1.12 19.55
N PRO A 23 11.28 -0.61 18.63
CA PRO A 23 12.70 -0.97 18.56
C PRO A 23 13.47 -0.45 19.78
N PHE A 24 14.53 -1.14 20.20
CA PHE A 24 15.45 -0.60 21.22
C PHE A 24 16.53 0.29 20.62
N ALA A 25 17.19 -0.15 19.55
CA ALA A 25 18.36 0.49 18.96
C ALA A 25 18.30 0.58 17.43
N ASN A 26 17.84 -0.48 16.76
CA ASN A 26 17.79 -0.60 15.32
C ASN A 26 16.40 -0.23 14.80
N LYS A 27 16.33 0.81 13.97
CA LYS A 27 15.07 1.22 13.35
C LYS A 27 14.49 0.09 12.51
N HIS A 28 13.20 -0.16 12.71
CA HIS A 28 12.45 -1.06 11.84
C HIS A 28 12.31 -0.46 10.46
N ARG A 29 12.13 -1.32 9.46
CA ARG A 29 11.89 -0.91 8.08
C ARG A 29 10.53 -1.41 7.62
N VAL A 30 9.77 -0.48 7.07
CA VAL A 30 8.54 -0.76 6.33
C VAL A 30 8.79 -0.40 4.88
N SER A 31 8.33 -1.22 3.94
CA SER A 31 8.53 -0.99 2.52
C SER A 31 7.33 -1.47 1.72
N LEU A 32 7.02 -0.73 0.65
CA LEU A 32 6.12 -1.16 -0.40
C LEU A 32 6.98 -1.43 -1.63
N VAL A 33 6.98 -2.66 -2.13
CA VAL A 33 7.92 -3.09 -3.18
C VAL A 33 7.20 -3.79 -4.32
N ARG A 34 7.72 -3.65 -5.53
CA ARG A 34 7.38 -4.51 -6.66
C ARG A 34 8.33 -5.70 -6.67
N ASN A 35 7.80 -6.92 -6.71
CA ASN A 35 8.64 -8.10 -6.84
C ASN A 35 9.02 -8.29 -8.32
N THR A 36 10.31 -8.24 -8.64
CA THR A 36 10.83 -8.38 -10.00
C THR A 36 11.41 -9.76 -10.29
N THR A 37 11.39 -10.68 -9.31
CA THR A 37 11.88 -12.06 -9.49
C THR A 37 10.83 -12.98 -10.09
N VAL A 38 9.58 -12.51 -10.21
CA VAL A 38 8.46 -13.22 -10.80
C VAL A 38 7.76 -12.28 -11.78
N GLU A 39 7.26 -12.83 -12.88
CA GLU A 39 6.46 -12.06 -13.82
C GLU A 39 5.13 -11.69 -13.15
N ALA A 40 4.76 -10.42 -13.24
CA ALA A 40 3.49 -9.96 -12.70
C ALA A 40 2.35 -10.46 -13.60
N PRO A 41 1.23 -10.94 -13.03
CA PRO A 41 0.06 -11.28 -13.83
C PRO A 41 -0.39 -10.09 -14.68
N ASP A 42 -0.72 -10.35 -15.94
CA ASP A 42 -1.35 -9.37 -16.82
C ASP A 42 -2.86 -9.32 -16.56
N ASP A 43 -3.24 -8.89 -15.36
CA ASP A 43 -4.64 -8.75 -14.92
C ASP A 43 -5.11 -7.29 -14.83
N GLY A 44 -4.26 -6.35 -15.27
CA GLY A 44 -4.50 -4.92 -15.23
C GLY A 44 -4.32 -4.29 -13.85
N TYR A 45 -3.73 -4.98 -12.87
CA TYR A 45 -3.38 -4.43 -11.55
C TYR A 45 -1.87 -4.28 -11.39
N ILE A 46 -1.46 -3.31 -10.56
CA ILE A 46 -0.07 -3.22 -10.12
C ILE A 46 0.10 -4.14 -8.91
N HIS A 47 0.97 -5.14 -9.03
CA HIS A 47 1.26 -6.10 -7.97
C HIS A 47 2.40 -5.59 -7.09
N LEU A 48 2.10 -5.38 -5.80
CA LEU A 48 3.03 -4.88 -4.79
C LEU A 48 3.04 -5.79 -3.57
N GLU A 49 4.08 -5.66 -2.75
CA GLU A 49 4.20 -6.35 -1.47
C GLU A 49 4.48 -5.34 -0.37
N TYR A 50 3.67 -5.37 0.68
CA TYR A 50 3.98 -4.70 1.94
C TYR A 50 4.94 -5.59 2.75
N ARG A 51 6.13 -5.08 3.05
CA ARG A 51 7.18 -5.80 3.77
C ARG A 51 7.57 -5.06 5.03
N TYR A 52 7.69 -5.80 6.13
CA TYR A 52 8.17 -5.30 7.40
C TYR A 52 9.40 -6.08 7.86
N ASN A 53 10.42 -5.37 8.34
CA ASN A 53 11.61 -5.94 8.94
C ASN A 53 11.88 -5.27 10.29
N ASN A 54 11.86 -6.05 11.38
CA ASN A 54 12.15 -5.58 12.74
C ASN A 54 13.64 -5.56 13.09
N GLN A 55 14.52 -5.96 12.17
CA GLN A 55 15.96 -6.08 12.38
C GLN A 55 16.34 -6.95 13.59
N ASN A 56 15.50 -7.93 13.94
CA ASN A 56 15.61 -8.73 15.16
C ASN A 56 15.70 -7.90 16.45
N ASP A 57 15.19 -6.67 16.44
CA ASP A 57 15.23 -5.75 17.57
C ASP A 57 13.81 -5.36 17.98
N VAL A 58 13.25 -6.01 18.98
CA VAL A 58 11.89 -5.73 19.45
C VAL A 58 11.85 -5.64 20.97
N SER A 59 11.15 -4.65 21.49
CA SER A 59 10.81 -4.57 22.92
C SER A 59 9.49 -5.25 23.26
N SER A 60 9.01 -5.08 24.49
CA SER A 60 7.69 -5.53 24.96
C SER A 60 6.59 -4.46 24.83
N TYR A 61 6.93 -3.26 24.35
CA TYR A 61 5.98 -2.13 24.25
C TYR A 61 5.42 -2.04 22.84
N TRP A 62 4.10 -1.95 22.73
CA TRP A 62 3.41 -1.74 21.46
C TRP A 62 3.24 -0.26 21.15
N ASP A 63 3.52 0.13 19.91
CA ASP A 63 3.24 1.45 19.37
C ASP A 63 2.28 1.38 18.17
N TYR A 64 1.46 2.42 18.02
CA TYR A 64 0.62 2.65 16.84
C TYR A 64 1.39 3.51 15.84
N ASN A 65 1.35 3.11 14.57
CA ASN A 65 2.16 3.73 13.52
C ASN A 65 1.35 3.90 12.23
N LEU A 66 1.71 4.93 11.47
CA LEU A 66 1.13 5.26 10.19
C LEU A 66 2.25 5.51 9.17
N VAL A 67 2.09 4.96 7.97
CA VAL A 67 2.97 5.27 6.83
C VAL A 67 2.12 5.51 5.59
N SER A 68 2.54 6.48 4.76
CA SER A 68 1.93 6.78 3.48
C SER A 68 2.97 6.61 2.37
N PHE A 69 2.74 5.66 1.47
CA PHE A 69 3.60 5.43 0.31
C PHE A 69 3.09 6.21 -0.89
N ASN A 70 3.91 7.14 -1.39
CA ASN A 70 3.58 7.87 -2.61
C ASN A 70 3.55 6.87 -3.79
N LEU A 71 2.41 6.80 -4.45
CA LEU A 71 2.20 5.92 -5.61
C LEU A 71 2.61 6.58 -6.92
N GLY A 72 3.02 7.85 -6.93
CA GLY A 72 3.30 8.61 -8.16
C GLY A 72 2.06 8.86 -9.00
N ASN A 73 2.21 9.69 -10.04
CA ASN A 73 1.13 9.94 -11.02
C ASN A 73 1.10 8.88 -12.13
N GLU A 74 2.25 8.25 -12.39
CA GLU A 74 2.50 7.36 -13.53
C GLU A 74 1.77 6.02 -13.45
N TYR A 75 1.28 5.66 -12.26
CA TYR A 75 0.70 4.35 -11.98
C TYR A 75 -0.82 4.30 -12.20
N LYS A 76 -1.46 5.45 -12.45
CA LYS A 76 -2.91 5.51 -12.69
C LYS A 76 -3.27 5.34 -14.17
N GLU A 77 -2.35 5.62 -15.09
CA GLU A 77 -2.60 5.46 -16.53
C GLU A 77 -2.39 3.99 -16.93
N GLY A 78 -3.47 3.33 -17.35
CA GLY A 78 -3.43 1.95 -17.87
C GLY A 78 -3.63 0.84 -16.84
N TYR A 79 -3.74 1.15 -15.54
CA TYR A 79 -4.03 0.16 -14.50
C TYR A 79 -5.37 0.42 -13.81
N LYS A 80 -6.05 -0.66 -13.43
CA LYS A 80 -7.34 -0.64 -12.73
C LYS A 80 -7.18 -0.35 -11.23
N GLY A 81 -6.01 -0.63 -10.68
CA GLY A 81 -5.76 -0.53 -9.25
C GLY A 81 -4.48 -1.22 -8.78
N LEU A 82 -4.42 -1.48 -7.47
CA LEU A 82 -3.35 -2.22 -6.81
C LEU A 82 -3.82 -3.59 -6.33
N LYS A 83 -2.92 -4.58 -6.40
CA LYS A 83 -2.99 -5.81 -5.61
C LYS A 83 -1.79 -5.85 -4.67
N VAL A 84 -2.04 -5.81 -3.37
CA VAL A 84 -1.01 -5.73 -2.34
C VAL A 84 -0.97 -7.03 -1.57
N ARG A 85 0.11 -7.81 -1.73
CA ARG A 85 0.38 -8.96 -0.86
C ARG A 85 0.83 -8.45 0.50
N ILE A 86 0.17 -8.91 1.54
CA ILE A 86 0.51 -8.65 2.93
C ILE A 86 0.83 -9.96 3.63
N ASN A 87 1.65 -9.89 4.67
CA ASN A 87 1.76 -10.92 5.68
C ASN A 87 1.74 -10.23 7.06
N SER A 88 0.69 -10.49 7.83
CA SER A 88 0.46 -9.80 9.11
C SER A 88 0.02 -10.81 10.17
N ALA A 89 0.32 -10.53 11.44
CA ALA A 89 -0.04 -11.43 12.54
C ALA A 89 -1.55 -11.63 12.72
N VAL A 90 -2.36 -10.65 12.30
CA VAL A 90 -3.83 -10.69 12.45
C VAL A 90 -4.51 -11.17 11.16
N ASN A 91 -3.94 -10.83 10.00
CA ASN A 91 -4.58 -11.05 8.71
C ASN A 91 -4.03 -12.27 7.95
N GLY A 92 -2.94 -12.87 8.45
CA GLY A 92 -2.19 -13.90 7.75
C GLY A 92 -1.54 -13.38 6.47
N GLU A 93 -1.09 -14.31 5.63
CA GLU A 93 -0.70 -14.02 4.26
C GLU A 93 -1.94 -13.94 3.37
N ARG A 94 -2.13 -12.79 2.69
CA ARG A 94 -3.23 -12.60 1.73
C ARG A 94 -2.94 -11.46 0.76
N VAL A 95 -3.73 -11.39 -0.30
CA VAL A 95 -3.71 -10.28 -1.26
C VAL A 95 -4.92 -9.39 -1.04
N LEU A 96 -4.68 -8.09 -0.89
CA LEU A 96 -5.70 -7.05 -0.82
C LEU A 96 -5.80 -6.34 -2.17
N THR A 97 -7.02 -6.15 -2.66
CA THR A 97 -7.28 -5.48 -3.94
C THR A 97 -7.85 -4.09 -3.68
N TYR A 98 -7.30 -3.09 -4.36
CA TYR A 98 -7.73 -1.70 -4.28
C TYR A 98 -7.93 -1.15 -5.68
N ASP A 99 -9.16 -0.84 -6.06
CA ASP A 99 -9.45 -0.21 -7.34
C ASP A 99 -9.13 1.29 -7.27
N PHE A 100 -8.52 1.83 -8.33
CA PHE A 100 -8.43 3.27 -8.48
C PHE A 100 -9.82 3.80 -8.81
N LEU A 101 -10.29 4.76 -8.02
CA LEU A 101 -11.49 5.50 -8.36
C LEU A 101 -11.25 6.21 -9.69
N GLU A 102 -12.18 6.10 -10.63
CA GLU A 102 -12.17 6.99 -11.78
C GLU A 102 -12.20 8.43 -11.27
N ASP A 103 -11.13 9.19 -11.54
CA ASP A 103 -11.05 10.57 -11.08
C ASP A 103 -12.32 11.33 -11.49
N ASP A 104 -12.94 12.00 -10.51
CA ASP A 104 -14.08 12.92 -10.69
C ASP A 104 -13.75 14.08 -11.67
N GLN A 105 -12.49 14.19 -12.09
CA GLN A 105 -12.01 15.04 -13.18
C GLN A 105 -12.62 14.67 -14.55
N SER A 106 -13.08 13.43 -14.74
CA SER A 106 -13.84 13.03 -15.94
C SER A 106 -15.21 13.72 -16.01
N LYS A 107 -15.81 14.05 -14.84
CA LYS A 107 -17.09 14.77 -14.77
C LYS A 107 -16.97 16.26 -15.05
N LYS A 108 -15.81 16.87 -14.79
CA LYS A 108 -15.58 18.30 -15.09
C LYS A 108 -15.33 18.58 -16.58
N LYS A 109 -14.79 17.62 -17.35
CA LYS A 109 -14.53 17.81 -18.80
C LYS A 109 -15.78 17.70 -19.70
N LYS A 110 -16.90 17.13 -19.24
CA LYS A 110 -18.12 16.96 -20.06
C LYS A 110 -19.06 18.18 -20.08
N HIS A 111 -18.82 19.23 -19.28
CA HIS A 111 -19.72 20.39 -19.20
C HIS A 111 -19.21 21.66 -19.89
N GLY A 112 -18.14 21.57 -20.69
CA GLY A 112 -17.47 22.74 -21.27
C GLY A 112 -17.07 22.58 -22.74
N ARG A 113 -18.03 22.24 -23.61
CA ARG A 113 -17.91 22.52 -25.06
C ARG A 113 -19.31 22.53 -25.68
N ARG A 114 -19.95 23.70 -25.63
CA ARG A 114 -20.94 24.13 -26.62
C ARG A 114 -20.33 25.35 -27.29
N ILE A 115 -19.76 25.15 -28.47
CA ILE A 115 -19.60 26.18 -29.50
C ILE A 115 -20.78 26.02 -30.45
#